data_AF-A0A495I072-F1
#
_entry.id   AF-A0A495I072-F1
#
_cell.length_a   1.000
_cell.length_b   1.000
_cell.length_c   1.000
_cell.angle_alpha   90.00
_cell.angle_beta   90.00
_cell.angle_gamma   90.00
#
_symmetry.space_group_name_H-M   'P 1'
#
loop_
_entity.id
_entity.type
_entity.pdbx_description
1 polymer ?
#
loop_
_entity_poly.entity_id
_entity_poly.type
_entity_poly.pdbx_seq_one_letter_code
_entity_poly.pdbx_strand_id
1 'polypeptide(L)'
;MKDLNAKSAWADTLPSQWGPESAKIEIPLGEQPPAPCAGAASTMAPAPAKLSLWDWMREGLRAALFLSPRTAAAAPSPWQVLVLSLLGGALLVGAARFQVAGPVQFNLRGWLAPMWSSLVLMWLAWWAMAPAQRAAAQEPSAGASGPSGGLAAWYVLSAWAPLAPLLLLYALMGAVAHKPDLWGGAVAGNIFWVAYGVLTLWVLATLVVVSARFIRSRLRTAIFSVAMAAVIGVGMWQFQDKPWELDALAAASAQSGEEGQAQPEPAHLVLSQAVFENQQVLWDRQVQALPAGRDGVVDVYGLVFAPYASENVFRRESTMVSTLLQERFDAQGRVVHLLNHAETADTHAWATPQNLQRAIAALAQRMDRDSDVLVIYMTSHGARNHELAASHWPLEVPPVTPEMLRAMLDEAGIRHRVIAVSACFSGGWIEPLATDSSLIMTAADATHTSYGCGTRSELTFFGRAVFHEQLRQTHSFTEAFAKAIPVIAQREVEAGKQDGFSNPQIHVGAQIVPVLRALEHRLQTAEAEGSAEAQVAAAGAKP
;
A
#
# COMPACT_ATOMS: atom_id res chain seq x y z
N MET A 1 -29.71 -4.22 68.76
CA MET A 1 -30.49 -5.46 68.60
C MET A 1 -31.20 -5.42 67.26
N LYS A 2 -31.14 -6.55 66.56
CA LYS A 2 -32.03 -7.04 65.50
C LYS A 2 -31.76 -6.66 64.03
N ASP A 3 -31.09 -7.64 63.44
CA ASP A 3 -31.11 -8.19 62.09
C ASP A 3 -32.37 -8.01 61.22
N LEU A 4 -32.09 -7.70 59.94
CA LEU A 4 -32.40 -8.44 58.71
C LEU A 4 -33.66 -9.32 58.66
N ASN A 5 -34.56 -9.01 57.71
CA ASN A 5 -34.93 -9.91 56.61
C ASN A 5 -36.04 -9.28 55.73
N ALA A 6 -35.68 -8.84 54.53
CA ALA A 6 -36.64 -8.46 53.50
C ALA A 6 -36.95 -9.70 52.63
N LYS A 7 -38.22 -10.11 52.63
CA LYS A 7 -38.81 -11.04 51.66
C LYS A 7 -39.33 -10.21 50.49
N SER A 8 -38.87 -10.47 49.26
CA SER A 8 -39.57 -10.02 48.06
C SER A 8 -40.32 -11.21 47.45
N ALA A 9 -41.63 -11.19 47.61
CA ALA A 9 -42.57 -11.94 46.79
C ALA A 9 -42.71 -11.21 45.45
N TRP A 10 -42.40 -11.88 44.35
CA TRP A 10 -42.90 -11.50 43.03
C TRP A 10 -43.52 -12.74 42.40
N ALA A 11 -44.80 -12.63 42.13
CA ALA A 11 -45.69 -13.66 41.66
C ALA A 11 -45.52 -13.92 40.16
N ASP A 12 -45.75 -15.17 39.80
CA ASP A 12 -45.88 -15.71 38.46
C ASP A 12 -46.88 -14.94 37.59
N THR A 13 -46.44 -14.43 36.43
CA THR A 13 -47.32 -14.13 35.29
C THR A 13 -46.54 -14.11 33.98
N LEU A 14 -46.41 -15.26 33.30
CA LEU A 14 -46.31 -15.31 31.83
C LEU A 14 -47.03 -16.57 31.30
N PRO A 15 -48.02 -16.44 30.40
CA PRO A 15 -48.74 -17.60 29.82
C PRO A 15 -47.91 -18.32 28.76
N SER A 16 -47.84 -19.65 28.86
CA SER A 16 -47.27 -20.55 27.87
C SER A 16 -48.18 -20.67 26.64
N GLN A 17 -47.65 -20.37 25.45
CA GLN A 17 -48.34 -20.44 24.15
C GLN A 17 -48.10 -21.77 23.40
N TRP A 18 -47.96 -22.90 24.09
CA TRP A 18 -47.70 -24.17 23.42
C TRP A 18 -48.52 -25.32 23.98
N GLY A 19 -49.65 -25.63 23.32
CA GLY A 19 -50.20 -26.97 23.02
C GLY A 19 -50.60 -27.93 24.17
N PRO A 20 -51.60 -28.81 23.97
CA PRO A 20 -52.16 -29.64 25.04
C PRO A 20 -51.24 -30.81 25.45
N GLU A 21 -51.22 -31.08 26.75
CA GLU A 21 -50.52 -32.20 27.41
C GLU A 21 -50.98 -33.56 26.87
N SER A 22 -50.02 -34.41 26.50
CA SER A 22 -50.25 -35.82 26.18
C SER A 22 -50.43 -36.66 27.45
N ALA A 23 -51.43 -37.54 27.40
CA ALA A 23 -51.95 -38.35 28.49
C ALA A 23 -50.91 -39.14 29.31
N LYS A 24 -51.16 -39.21 30.63
CA LYS A 24 -50.54 -40.15 31.58
C LYS A 24 -50.73 -41.59 31.09
N ILE A 25 -49.63 -42.28 30.84
CA ILE A 25 -49.61 -43.75 30.72
C ILE A 25 -49.24 -44.29 32.11
N GLU A 26 -50.17 -45.02 32.71
CA GLU A 26 -49.97 -45.76 33.96
C GLU A 26 -48.98 -46.90 33.73
N ILE A 27 -47.95 -46.99 34.59
CA ILE A 27 -47.05 -48.13 34.66
C ILE A 27 -47.60 -49.06 35.75
N PRO A 28 -47.98 -50.32 35.43
CA PRO A 28 -48.35 -51.28 36.46
C PRO A 28 -47.07 -51.78 37.14
N LEU A 29 -46.98 -51.54 38.44
CA LEU A 29 -46.06 -52.18 39.37
C LEU A 29 -46.50 -53.64 39.58
N GLY A 30 -45.71 -54.60 39.11
CA GLY A 30 -45.85 -56.00 39.52
C GLY A 30 -45.27 -57.00 38.54
N GLU A 31 -43.99 -57.33 38.68
CA GLU A 31 -43.45 -58.71 38.70
C GLU A 31 -41.91 -58.68 38.86
N GLN A 32 -41.40 -59.45 39.83
CA GLN A 32 -39.98 -59.75 40.02
C GLN A 32 -39.54 -60.93 39.12
N PRO A 33 -38.22 -61.12 38.89
CA PRO A 33 -37.68 -61.51 37.58
C PRO A 33 -37.46 -63.02 37.41
N PRO A 34 -37.37 -63.54 36.17
CA PRO A 34 -36.66 -64.79 35.93
C PRO A 34 -35.13 -64.55 35.91
N ALA A 35 -34.41 -65.50 36.52
CA ALA A 35 -32.95 -65.55 36.61
C ALA A 35 -32.29 -65.82 35.22
N PRO A 36 -30.95 -65.71 35.10
CA PRO A 36 -30.29 -65.05 33.98
C PRO A 36 -30.17 -65.95 32.75
N CYS A 37 -30.69 -65.50 31.61
CA CYS A 37 -30.17 -65.95 30.33
C CYS A 37 -28.89 -65.14 30.04
N ALA A 38 -27.79 -65.86 29.79
CA ALA A 38 -26.50 -65.34 29.39
C ALA A 38 -26.63 -64.49 28.11
N GLY A 39 -26.99 -63.22 28.30
CA GLY A 39 -27.10 -62.23 27.25
C GLY A 39 -25.70 -61.71 26.94
N ALA A 40 -25.32 -61.92 25.67
CA ALA A 40 -24.28 -61.24 24.92
C ALA A 40 -23.50 -60.20 25.74
N ALA A 41 -22.20 -60.46 25.92
CA ALA A 41 -21.26 -59.41 26.25
C ALA A 41 -21.46 -58.27 25.24
N SER A 42 -22.15 -57.22 25.66
CA SER A 42 -22.10 -55.92 25.01
C SER A 42 -20.65 -55.49 25.10
N THR A 43 -19.86 -55.85 24.09
CA THR A 43 -18.57 -55.25 23.84
C THR A 43 -18.84 -53.77 23.71
N MET A 44 -18.55 -53.04 24.79
CA MET A 44 -18.52 -51.59 24.85
C MET A 44 -17.78 -51.13 23.59
N ALA A 45 -18.47 -50.41 22.70
CA ALA A 45 -17.85 -49.89 21.49
C ALA A 45 -16.57 -49.15 21.89
N PRO A 46 -15.42 -49.45 21.27
CA PRO A 46 -14.17 -48.83 21.66
C PRO A 46 -14.30 -47.31 21.57
N ALA A 47 -13.88 -46.61 22.62
CA ALA A 47 -13.87 -45.14 22.65
C ALA A 47 -13.17 -44.61 21.38
N PRO A 48 -13.65 -43.51 20.78
CA PRO A 48 -13.03 -42.97 19.56
C PRO A 48 -11.55 -42.70 19.84
N ALA A 49 -10.67 -43.28 19.02
CA ALA A 49 -9.23 -43.13 19.14
C ALA A 49 -8.87 -41.64 19.12
N LYS A 50 -8.42 -41.09 20.25
CA LYS A 50 -7.95 -39.71 20.34
C LYS A 50 -6.49 -39.66 19.90
N LEU A 51 -6.24 -39.07 18.74
CA LEU A 51 -4.88 -38.77 18.27
C LEU A 51 -4.31 -37.57 19.03
N SER A 52 -3.00 -37.59 19.30
CA SER A 52 -2.30 -36.43 19.85
C SER A 52 -2.10 -35.34 18.79
N LEU A 53 -1.70 -34.13 19.21
CA LEU A 53 -1.33 -33.05 18.28
C LEU A 53 -0.20 -33.48 17.34
N TRP A 54 0.80 -34.19 17.87
CA TRP A 54 1.94 -34.68 17.10
C TRP A 54 1.54 -35.71 16.04
N ASP A 55 0.59 -36.60 16.37
CA ASP A 55 0.09 -37.58 15.41
C ASP A 55 -0.64 -36.90 14.24
N TRP A 56 -1.46 -35.88 14.52
CA TRP A 56 -2.09 -35.08 13.46
C TRP A 56 -1.08 -34.41 12.53
N MET A 57 -0.03 -33.80 13.10
CA MET A 57 1.06 -33.19 12.32
C MET A 57 1.76 -34.22 11.45
N ARG A 58 2.15 -35.36 12.04
CA ARG A 58 2.86 -36.44 11.35
C ARG A 58 2.02 -37.06 10.24
N GLU A 59 0.74 -37.31 10.48
CA GLU A 59 -0.15 -37.90 9.48
C GLU A 59 -0.52 -36.89 8.38
N GLY A 60 -0.54 -35.59 8.69
CA GLY A 60 -0.58 -34.52 7.68
C GLY A 60 0.65 -34.52 6.78
N LEU A 61 1.85 -34.49 7.36
CA LEU A 61 3.12 -34.54 6.60
C LEU A 61 3.28 -35.84 5.81
N ARG A 62 2.81 -36.97 6.34
CA ARG A 62 2.73 -38.24 5.62
C ARG A 62 1.87 -38.10 4.35
N ALA A 63 0.78 -37.35 4.42
CA ALA A 63 -0.10 -37.11 3.28
C ALA A 63 0.56 -36.27 2.18
N ALA A 64 1.56 -35.44 2.52
CA ALA A 64 2.39 -34.72 1.55
C ALA A 64 3.09 -35.69 0.58
N LEU A 65 3.47 -36.88 1.04
CA LEU A 65 4.08 -37.93 0.23
C LEU A 65 3.05 -38.82 -0.49
N PHE A 66 1.80 -38.36 -0.61
CA PHE A 66 0.67 -39.10 -1.13
C PHE A 66 0.36 -40.41 -0.40
N LEU A 67 0.90 -40.61 0.81
CA LEU A 67 0.61 -41.77 1.63
C LEU A 67 -0.73 -41.57 2.37
N SER A 68 -1.49 -42.66 2.57
CA SER A 68 -2.76 -42.57 3.30
C SER A 68 -2.52 -42.23 4.78
N PRO A 69 -3.19 -41.18 5.32
CA PRO A 69 -3.18 -40.86 6.74
C PRO A 69 -3.82 -41.98 7.55
N ARG A 70 -3.21 -42.35 8.67
CA ARG A 70 -3.66 -43.42 9.57
C ARG A 70 -4.53 -42.88 10.69
N THR A 71 -5.52 -42.07 10.35
CA THR A 71 -6.38 -41.41 11.34
C THR A 71 -7.66 -42.18 11.66
N ALA A 72 -8.02 -43.18 10.86
CA ALA A 72 -9.27 -43.93 10.98
C ALA A 72 -10.47 -42.97 11.17
N ALA A 73 -11.33 -43.23 12.16
CA ALA A 73 -12.47 -42.38 12.51
C ALA A 73 -12.15 -41.26 13.52
N ALA A 74 -10.87 -41.03 13.86
CA ALA A 74 -10.48 -40.00 14.81
C ALA A 74 -10.84 -38.60 14.30
N ALA A 75 -11.48 -37.79 15.14
CA ALA A 75 -11.76 -36.38 14.88
C ALA A 75 -10.97 -35.50 15.87
N PRO A 76 -10.32 -34.42 15.41
CA PRO A 76 -9.63 -33.50 16.30
C PRO A 76 -10.64 -32.74 17.16
N SER A 77 -10.30 -32.48 18.42
CA SER A 77 -11.11 -31.60 19.27
C SER A 77 -11.04 -30.14 18.78
N PRO A 78 -12.00 -29.27 19.14
CA PRO A 78 -11.95 -27.84 18.77
C PRO A 78 -10.64 -27.16 19.18
N TRP A 79 -10.10 -27.52 20.36
CA TRP A 79 -8.79 -27.04 20.81
C TRP A 79 -7.64 -27.54 19.92
N GLN A 80 -7.66 -28.80 19.51
CA GLN A 80 -6.66 -29.34 18.59
C GLN A 80 -6.70 -28.64 17.22
N VAL A 81 -7.91 -28.38 16.70
CA VAL A 81 -8.07 -27.59 15.46
C VAL A 81 -7.44 -26.21 15.61
N LEU A 82 -7.73 -25.49 16.70
CA LEU A 82 -7.17 -24.17 16.95
C LEU A 82 -5.64 -24.21 17.02
N VAL A 83 -5.07 -25.06 17.87
CA VAL A 83 -3.62 -25.15 18.06
C VAL A 83 -2.90 -25.55 16.77
N LEU A 84 -3.41 -26.55 16.04
CA LEU A 84 -2.79 -27.02 14.80
C LEU A 84 -2.87 -25.97 13.68
N SER A 85 -3.94 -25.16 13.65
CA SER A 85 -4.09 -24.07 12.69
C SER A 85 -3.14 -22.92 13.00
N LEU A 86 -3.01 -22.55 14.28
CA LEU A 86 -2.08 -21.51 14.73
C LEU A 86 -0.62 -21.92 14.48
N LEU A 87 -0.25 -23.17 14.77
CA LEU A 87 1.09 -23.67 14.52
C LEU A 87 1.43 -23.70 13.02
N GLY A 88 0.54 -24.24 12.18
CA GLY A 88 0.74 -24.25 10.73
C GLY A 88 0.80 -22.84 10.13
N GLY A 89 -0.10 -21.96 10.57
CA GLY A 89 -0.12 -20.56 10.18
C GLY A 89 1.15 -19.82 10.59
N ALA A 90 1.63 -20.00 11.82
CA ALA A 90 2.86 -19.39 12.32
C ALA A 90 4.09 -19.84 11.51
N LEU A 91 4.16 -21.13 11.12
CA LEU A 91 5.23 -21.63 10.24
C LEU A 91 5.19 -20.96 8.86
N LEU A 92 4.00 -20.81 8.26
CA LEU A 92 3.84 -20.16 6.96
C LEU A 92 4.15 -18.66 7.02
N VAL A 93 3.69 -17.97 8.07
CA VAL A 93 4.02 -16.55 8.29
C VAL A 93 5.53 -16.39 8.51
N GLY A 94 6.14 -17.24 9.34
CA GLY A 94 7.58 -17.25 9.55
C GLY A 94 8.37 -17.51 8.28
N ALA A 95 7.92 -18.42 7.42
CA ALA A 95 8.56 -18.68 6.12
C ALA A 95 8.32 -17.54 5.10
N ALA A 96 7.16 -16.88 5.14
CA ALA A 96 6.85 -15.74 4.28
C ALA A 96 7.82 -14.57 4.52
N ARG A 97 8.35 -14.42 5.75
CA ARG A 97 9.39 -13.43 6.08
C ARG A 97 10.64 -13.57 5.20
N PHE A 98 10.97 -14.80 4.81
CA PHE A 98 12.15 -15.09 3.98
C PHE A 98 11.95 -14.70 2.51
N GLN A 99 10.72 -14.43 2.07
CA GLN A 99 10.45 -13.96 0.71
C GLN A 99 10.81 -12.49 0.50
N VAL A 100 11.14 -11.77 1.58
CA VAL A 100 11.43 -10.34 1.57
C VAL A 100 12.81 -10.13 2.17
N ALA A 101 13.77 -9.73 1.33
CA ALA A 101 15.10 -9.38 1.77
C ALA A 101 15.11 -7.97 2.36
N GLY A 102 15.74 -7.80 3.53
CA GLY A 102 15.77 -6.52 4.25
C GLY A 102 14.79 -6.45 5.44
N PRO A 103 14.68 -5.29 6.09
CA PRO A 103 13.75 -5.08 7.19
C PRO A 103 12.32 -4.99 6.68
N VAL A 104 11.38 -5.42 7.53
CA VAL A 104 10.01 -5.67 7.14
C VAL A 104 9.03 -5.13 8.17
N GLN A 105 7.84 -4.82 7.69
CA GLN A 105 6.66 -4.55 8.51
C GLN A 105 5.62 -5.65 8.32
N PHE A 106 4.85 -5.93 9.37
CA PHE A 106 3.78 -6.92 9.31
C PHE A 106 2.49 -6.28 8.78
N ASN A 107 1.98 -6.77 7.66
CA ASN A 107 0.71 -6.33 7.10
C ASN A 107 -0.42 -7.27 7.53
N LEU A 108 -1.25 -6.79 8.47
CA LEU A 108 -2.40 -7.55 9.01
C LEU A 108 -3.43 -7.88 7.93
N ARG A 109 -3.69 -6.95 7.00
CA ARG A 109 -4.61 -7.17 5.88
C ARG A 109 -4.08 -8.26 4.95
N GLY A 110 -2.81 -8.21 4.60
CA GLY A 110 -2.16 -9.24 3.77
C GLY A 110 -2.18 -10.63 4.40
N TRP A 111 -2.10 -10.72 5.73
CA TRP A 111 -2.25 -11.99 6.45
C TRP A 111 -3.70 -12.50 6.51
N LEU A 112 -4.68 -11.62 6.71
CA LEU A 112 -6.09 -11.99 6.83
C LEU A 112 -6.77 -12.23 5.47
N ALA A 113 -6.33 -11.53 4.42
CA ALA A 113 -6.96 -11.57 3.10
C ALA A 113 -7.12 -13.01 2.56
N PRO A 114 -6.12 -13.92 2.63
CA PRO A 114 -6.30 -15.28 2.14
C PRO A 114 -7.34 -16.12 2.90
N MET A 115 -7.77 -15.71 4.10
CA MET A 115 -8.64 -16.53 4.97
C MET A 115 -10.05 -16.74 4.41
N TRP A 116 -10.55 -15.85 3.54
CA TRP A 116 -11.87 -16.05 2.90
C TRP A 116 -11.89 -17.34 2.07
N SER A 117 -10.78 -17.66 1.39
CA SER A 117 -10.67 -18.84 0.54
C SER A 117 -10.81 -20.12 1.34
N SER A 118 -10.25 -20.15 2.56
CA SER A 118 -10.37 -21.27 3.50
C SER A 118 -11.83 -21.53 3.89
N LEU A 119 -12.63 -20.47 4.10
CA LEU A 119 -14.06 -20.61 4.42
C LEU A 119 -14.85 -21.18 3.24
N VAL A 120 -14.57 -20.71 2.02
CA VAL A 120 -15.20 -21.21 0.80
C VAL A 120 -14.82 -22.67 0.55
N LEU A 121 -13.54 -23.03 0.69
CA LEU A 121 -13.05 -24.40 0.54
C LEU A 121 -13.66 -25.33 1.59
N MET A 122 -13.82 -24.87 2.84
CA MET A 122 -14.48 -25.63 3.90
C MET A 122 -15.93 -25.97 3.52
N TRP A 123 -16.67 -24.99 2.98
CA TRP A 123 -18.04 -25.19 2.54
C TRP A 123 -18.14 -26.16 1.35
N LEU A 124 -17.26 -26.00 0.36
CA LEU A 124 -17.18 -26.92 -0.80
C LEU A 124 -16.80 -28.35 -0.36
N ALA A 125 -15.88 -28.48 0.59
CA ALA A 125 -15.45 -29.78 1.11
C ALA A 125 -16.59 -30.46 1.89
N TRP A 126 -17.32 -29.70 2.72
CA TRP A 126 -18.52 -30.18 3.41
C TRP A 126 -19.56 -30.72 2.41
N TRP A 127 -19.86 -29.95 1.35
CA TRP A 127 -20.77 -30.41 0.28
C TRP A 127 -20.27 -31.68 -0.41
N ALA A 128 -18.99 -31.73 -0.75
CA ALA A 128 -18.40 -32.85 -1.47
C ALA A 128 -18.40 -34.14 -0.63
N MET A 129 -18.16 -34.04 0.69
CA MET A 129 -18.10 -35.16 1.62
C MET A 129 -19.46 -35.62 2.18
N ALA A 130 -20.52 -34.83 2.03
CA ALA A 130 -21.83 -35.12 2.65
C ALA A 130 -22.36 -36.56 2.41
N PRO A 131 -22.26 -37.17 1.21
CA PRO A 131 -22.71 -38.55 1.01
C PRO A 131 -21.87 -39.58 1.76
N ALA A 132 -20.54 -39.42 1.76
CA ALA A 132 -19.62 -40.31 2.45
C ALA A 132 -19.81 -40.25 3.98
N GLN A 133 -20.08 -39.05 4.52
CA GLN A 133 -20.38 -38.86 5.93
C GLN A 133 -21.71 -39.49 6.35
N ARG A 134 -22.75 -39.38 5.51
CA ARG A 134 -24.05 -40.03 5.76
C ARG A 134 -23.93 -41.56 5.75
N ALA A 135 -23.19 -42.12 4.80
CA ALA A 135 -22.96 -43.56 4.73
C ALA A 135 -22.19 -44.07 5.97
N ALA A 136 -21.17 -43.33 6.41
CA ALA A 136 -20.39 -43.69 7.61
C ALA A 136 -21.22 -43.60 8.91
N ALA A 137 -22.24 -42.75 8.97
CA ALA A 137 -23.14 -42.66 10.12
C ALA A 137 -24.15 -43.83 10.19
N GLN A 138 -24.42 -44.50 9.07
CA GLN A 138 -25.38 -45.61 8.99
C GLN A 138 -24.74 -46.98 9.27
N GLU A 139 -23.47 -47.21 8.91
CA GLU A 139 -22.75 -48.46 9.16
C GLU A 139 -21.38 -48.25 9.85
N PRO A 140 -21.33 -48.16 11.18
CA PRO A 140 -20.08 -47.91 11.92
C PRO A 140 -19.09 -49.09 11.94
N SER A 141 -19.54 -50.31 11.61
CA SER A 141 -18.81 -51.58 11.84
C SER A 141 -18.11 -52.15 10.60
N ALA A 142 -18.31 -51.59 9.40
CA ALA A 142 -17.55 -52.00 8.23
C ALA A 142 -16.18 -51.31 8.28
N GLY A 143 -15.10 -52.08 8.33
CA GLY A 143 -13.71 -51.61 8.33
C GLY A 143 -13.37 -50.78 7.10
N ALA A 144 -13.82 -49.52 7.07
CA ALA A 144 -13.54 -48.60 6.00
C ALA A 144 -12.05 -48.28 6.02
N SER A 145 -11.33 -48.82 5.04
CA SER A 145 -9.92 -48.56 4.80
C SER A 145 -9.73 -47.11 4.31
N GLY A 146 -9.80 -46.13 5.22
CA GLY A 146 -9.59 -44.72 4.93
C GLY A 146 -10.07 -43.78 6.05
N PRO A 147 -9.65 -42.50 6.04
CA PRO A 147 -10.04 -41.53 7.05
C PRO A 147 -11.55 -41.24 7.00
N SER A 148 -12.19 -41.09 8.17
CA SER A 148 -13.62 -40.78 8.32
C SER A 148 -13.93 -39.78 9.44
N GLY A 149 -12.92 -39.10 10.01
CA GLY A 149 -13.04 -38.11 11.08
C GLY A 149 -13.76 -36.79 10.74
N GLY A 150 -14.54 -36.78 9.65
CA GLY A 150 -15.35 -35.63 9.23
C GLY A 150 -14.56 -34.43 8.72
N LEU A 151 -15.25 -33.29 8.66
CA LEU A 151 -14.74 -32.02 8.11
C LEU A 151 -13.54 -31.47 8.92
N ALA A 152 -13.55 -31.63 10.25
CA ALA A 152 -12.47 -31.14 11.11
C ALA A 152 -11.16 -31.89 10.88
N ALA A 153 -11.21 -33.23 10.73
CA ALA A 153 -10.04 -34.03 10.39
C ALA A 153 -9.53 -33.70 8.98
N TRP A 154 -10.44 -33.50 8.02
CA TRP A 154 -10.08 -33.07 6.67
C TRP A 154 -9.37 -31.72 6.68
N TYR A 155 -9.87 -30.74 7.44
CA TYR A 155 -9.26 -29.41 7.52
C TYR A 155 -7.86 -29.45 8.10
N VAL A 156 -7.67 -30.12 9.24
CA VAL A 156 -6.36 -30.27 9.88
C VAL A 156 -5.36 -30.94 8.94
N LEU A 157 -5.76 -32.03 8.28
CA LEU A 157 -4.89 -32.72 7.32
C LEU A 157 -4.61 -31.85 6.08
N SER A 158 -5.59 -31.10 5.59
CA SER A 158 -5.42 -30.23 4.42
C SER A 158 -4.60 -28.97 4.72
N ALA A 159 -4.51 -28.55 5.99
CA ALA A 159 -3.62 -27.49 6.43
C ALA A 159 -2.16 -27.97 6.56
N TRP A 160 -1.95 -29.20 7.02
CA TRP A 160 -0.60 -29.76 7.28
C TRP A 160 0.01 -30.50 6.08
N ALA A 161 -0.80 -31.13 5.24
CA ALA A 161 -0.31 -31.89 4.09
C ALA A 161 0.47 -31.05 3.06
N PRO A 162 0.01 -29.87 2.62
CA PRO A 162 0.77 -29.05 1.69
C PRO A 162 1.91 -28.27 2.37
N LEU A 163 2.07 -28.37 3.69
CA LEU A 163 2.99 -27.50 4.44
C LEU A 163 4.44 -27.67 3.96
N ALA A 164 4.92 -28.89 3.78
CA ALA A 164 6.28 -29.14 3.31
C ALA A 164 6.55 -28.54 1.91
N PRO A 165 5.75 -28.82 0.87
CA PRO A 165 5.97 -28.20 -0.44
C PRO A 165 5.73 -26.68 -0.44
N LEU A 166 4.82 -26.14 0.41
CA LEU A 166 4.66 -24.69 0.57
C LEU A 166 5.88 -24.02 1.19
N LEU A 167 6.48 -24.62 2.22
CA LEU A 167 7.70 -24.11 2.83
C LEU A 167 8.87 -24.13 1.84
N LEU A 168 8.98 -25.18 1.01
CA LEU A 168 9.96 -25.24 -0.08
C LEU A 168 9.71 -24.18 -1.16
N LEU A 169 8.45 -23.94 -1.51
CA LEU A 169 8.07 -22.87 -2.45
C LEU A 169 8.47 -21.49 -1.91
N TYR A 170 8.23 -21.24 -0.62
CA TYR A 170 8.60 -20.00 0.04
C TYR A 170 10.12 -19.84 0.14
N ALA A 171 10.84 -20.93 0.41
CA ALA A 171 12.30 -20.95 0.38
C ALA A 171 12.86 -20.66 -1.02
N LEU A 172 12.26 -21.23 -2.07
CA LEU A 172 12.64 -20.96 -3.47
C LEU A 172 12.42 -19.48 -3.82
N MET A 173 11.25 -18.91 -3.48
CA MET A 173 10.97 -17.50 -3.71
C MET A 173 11.90 -16.58 -2.91
N GLY A 174 12.21 -16.93 -1.66
CA GLY A 174 13.16 -16.18 -0.84
C GLY A 174 14.60 -16.27 -1.31
N ALA A 175 15.01 -17.39 -1.91
CA ALA A 175 16.34 -17.53 -2.51
C ALA A 175 16.54 -16.55 -3.68
N VAL A 176 15.50 -16.31 -4.47
CA VAL A 176 15.51 -15.28 -5.53
C VAL A 176 15.60 -13.88 -4.91
N ALA A 177 14.80 -13.61 -3.87
CA ALA A 177 14.78 -12.31 -3.21
C ALA A 177 16.14 -11.91 -2.58
N HIS A 178 16.89 -12.87 -2.05
CA HIS A 178 18.17 -12.62 -1.38
C HIS A 178 19.40 -12.69 -2.29
N LYS A 179 19.31 -13.37 -3.44
CA LYS A 179 20.44 -13.56 -4.37
C LYS A 179 20.01 -13.41 -5.84
N PRO A 180 19.52 -12.23 -6.26
CA PRO A 180 18.99 -12.02 -7.61
C PRO A 180 20.02 -12.34 -8.72
N ASP A 181 21.31 -12.08 -8.47
CA ASP A 181 22.39 -12.30 -9.44
C ASP A 181 22.54 -13.76 -9.87
N LEU A 182 22.22 -14.72 -8.98
CA LEU A 182 22.29 -16.15 -9.29
C LEU A 182 21.13 -16.62 -10.18
N TRP A 183 20.04 -15.84 -10.25
CA TRP A 183 18.80 -16.22 -10.91
C TRP A 183 18.48 -15.38 -12.17
N GLY A 184 19.31 -14.39 -12.51
CA GLY A 184 19.09 -13.48 -13.65
C GLY A 184 19.33 -14.08 -15.04
N GLY A 185 20.02 -15.21 -15.15
CA GLY A 185 20.30 -15.87 -16.43
C GLY A 185 19.11 -16.69 -16.97
N ALA A 186 18.98 -16.81 -18.30
CA ALA A 186 17.87 -17.55 -18.94
C ALA A 186 17.74 -19.02 -18.46
N VAL A 187 18.87 -19.70 -18.22
CA VAL A 187 18.88 -21.08 -17.69
C VAL A 187 18.37 -21.13 -16.25
N ALA A 188 18.82 -20.21 -15.39
CA ALA A 188 18.40 -20.14 -14.00
C ALA A 188 16.91 -19.77 -13.87
N GLY A 189 16.42 -18.85 -14.71
CA GLY A 189 14.99 -18.53 -14.83
C GLY A 189 14.15 -19.73 -15.22
N ASN A 190 14.58 -20.53 -16.20
CA ASN A 190 13.89 -21.76 -16.58
C ASN A 190 13.86 -22.78 -15.44
N ILE A 191 14.99 -22.98 -14.73
CA ILE A 191 15.06 -23.86 -13.56
C ILE A 191 14.09 -23.38 -12.47
N PHE A 192 14.01 -22.07 -12.22
CA PHE A 192 13.07 -21.49 -11.27
C PHE A 192 11.62 -21.82 -11.64
N TRP A 193 11.20 -21.55 -12.88
CA TRP A 193 9.82 -21.79 -13.31
C TRP A 193 9.45 -23.27 -13.29
N VAL A 194 10.38 -24.16 -13.64
CA VAL A 194 10.17 -25.62 -13.53
C VAL A 194 10.02 -26.04 -12.07
N ALA A 195 10.91 -25.59 -11.19
CA ALA A 195 10.84 -25.90 -9.76
C ALA A 195 9.56 -25.34 -9.11
N TYR A 196 9.22 -24.10 -9.43
CA TYR A 196 7.98 -23.45 -8.99
C TYR A 196 6.74 -24.22 -9.47
N GLY A 197 6.71 -24.60 -10.76
CA GLY A 197 5.61 -25.39 -11.33
C GLY A 197 5.47 -26.75 -10.67
N VAL A 198 6.57 -27.48 -10.46
CA VAL A 198 6.58 -28.79 -9.79
C VAL A 198 6.09 -28.68 -8.35
N LEU A 199 6.57 -27.69 -7.58
CA LEU A 199 6.14 -27.49 -6.19
C LEU A 199 4.67 -27.09 -6.10
N THR A 200 4.19 -26.20 -6.98
CA THR A 200 2.78 -25.81 -7.06
C THR A 200 1.89 -27.01 -7.42
N LEU A 201 2.29 -27.81 -8.40
CA LEU A 201 1.58 -29.05 -8.74
C LEU A 201 1.56 -30.04 -7.58
N TRP A 202 2.65 -30.13 -6.81
CA TRP A 202 2.71 -30.98 -5.62
C TRP A 202 1.74 -30.51 -4.53
N VAL A 203 1.65 -29.21 -4.27
CA VAL A 203 0.66 -28.63 -3.34
C VAL A 203 -0.76 -28.99 -3.78
N LEU A 204 -1.11 -28.71 -5.04
CA LEU A 204 -2.45 -28.98 -5.58
C LEU A 204 -2.78 -30.48 -5.57
N ALA A 205 -1.85 -31.33 -6.02
CA ALA A 205 -2.04 -32.77 -6.00
C ALA A 205 -2.24 -33.29 -4.58
N THR A 206 -1.50 -32.77 -3.60
CA THR A 206 -1.64 -33.17 -2.18
C THR A 206 -3.03 -32.84 -1.66
N LEU A 207 -3.52 -31.63 -1.91
CA LEU A 207 -4.86 -31.21 -1.52
C LEU A 207 -5.95 -32.06 -2.19
N VAL A 208 -5.81 -32.37 -3.48
CA VAL A 208 -6.74 -33.24 -4.22
C VAL A 208 -6.74 -34.65 -3.64
N VAL A 209 -5.57 -35.26 -3.43
CA VAL A 209 -5.44 -36.64 -2.94
C VAL A 209 -5.94 -36.76 -1.50
N VAL A 210 -5.67 -35.80 -0.62
CA VAL A 210 -6.24 -35.77 0.74
C VAL A 210 -7.76 -35.67 0.66
N SER A 211 -8.29 -34.74 -0.13
CA SER A 211 -9.74 -34.53 -0.27
C SER A 211 -10.46 -35.75 -0.88
N ALA A 212 -9.85 -36.41 -1.87
CA ALA A 212 -10.39 -37.61 -2.51
C ALA A 212 -10.64 -38.75 -1.51
N ARG A 213 -9.77 -38.90 -0.51
CA ARG A 213 -9.87 -39.94 0.53
C ARG A 213 -11.09 -39.76 1.42
N PHE A 214 -11.52 -38.53 1.64
CA PHE A 214 -12.73 -38.23 2.42
C PHE A 214 -14.00 -38.18 1.56
N ILE A 215 -13.90 -37.67 0.33
CA ILE A 215 -15.05 -37.52 -0.59
C ILE A 215 -15.54 -38.89 -1.11
N ARG A 216 -14.62 -39.85 -1.33
CA ARG A 216 -14.90 -41.22 -1.80
C ARG A 216 -15.77 -41.31 -3.07
N SER A 217 -15.72 -40.29 -3.92
CA SER A 217 -16.47 -40.21 -5.18
C SER A 217 -15.66 -39.48 -6.26
N ARG A 218 -15.37 -40.16 -7.37
CA ARG A 218 -14.55 -39.60 -8.46
C ARG A 218 -15.12 -38.30 -9.04
N LEU A 219 -16.44 -38.26 -9.27
CA LEU A 219 -17.13 -37.09 -9.83
C LEU A 219 -17.07 -35.88 -8.88
N ARG A 220 -17.41 -36.09 -7.60
CA ARG A 220 -17.39 -35.00 -6.61
C ARG A 220 -15.97 -34.52 -6.33
N THR A 221 -14.99 -35.41 -6.32
CA THR A 221 -13.58 -35.04 -6.22
C THR A 221 -13.14 -34.20 -7.43
N ALA A 222 -13.55 -34.55 -8.65
CA ALA A 222 -13.24 -33.74 -9.84
C ALA A 222 -13.86 -32.33 -9.74
N ILE A 223 -15.15 -32.23 -9.38
CA ILE A 223 -15.84 -30.95 -9.20
C ILE A 223 -15.16 -30.11 -8.11
N PHE A 224 -14.88 -30.71 -6.94
CA PHE A 224 -14.19 -30.04 -5.85
C PHE A 224 -12.80 -29.55 -6.27
N SER A 225 -12.05 -30.35 -7.03
CA SER A 225 -10.70 -30.00 -7.48
C SER A 225 -10.70 -28.80 -8.42
N VAL A 226 -11.65 -28.74 -9.36
CA VAL A 226 -11.82 -27.60 -10.28
C VAL A 226 -12.23 -26.35 -9.49
N ALA A 227 -13.21 -26.47 -8.59
CA ALA A 227 -13.64 -25.34 -7.76
C ALA A 227 -12.52 -24.85 -6.83
N MET A 228 -11.73 -25.75 -6.26
CA MET A 228 -10.57 -25.42 -5.43
C MET A 228 -9.51 -24.66 -6.22
N ALA A 229 -9.16 -25.13 -7.42
CA ALA A 229 -8.22 -24.43 -8.29
C ALA A 229 -8.72 -23.03 -8.68
N ALA A 230 -10.02 -22.88 -8.97
CA ALA A 230 -10.63 -21.58 -9.26
C ALA A 230 -10.59 -20.62 -8.06
N VAL A 231 -10.93 -21.09 -6.86
CA VAL A 231 -10.90 -20.29 -5.62
C VAL A 231 -9.47 -19.84 -5.30
N ILE A 232 -8.49 -20.74 -5.40
CA ILE A 232 -7.08 -20.42 -5.20
C ILE A 232 -6.60 -19.41 -6.26
N GLY A 233 -6.96 -19.64 -7.54
CA GLY A 233 -6.59 -18.74 -8.64
C GLY A 233 -7.16 -17.33 -8.49
N VAL A 234 -8.43 -17.21 -8.12
CA VAL A 234 -9.07 -15.91 -7.81
C VAL A 234 -8.39 -15.24 -6.61
N GLY A 235 -8.06 -16.01 -5.57
CA GLY A 235 -7.32 -15.52 -4.41
C GLY A 235 -5.98 -14.91 -4.80
N MET A 236 -5.19 -15.62 -5.61
CA MET A 236 -3.88 -15.14 -6.10
C MET A 236 -4.00 -13.93 -7.03
N TRP A 237 -5.09 -13.82 -7.79
CA TRP A 237 -5.31 -12.70 -8.70
C TRP A 237 -5.76 -11.43 -7.97
N GLN A 238 -6.72 -11.56 -7.04
CA GLN A 238 -7.34 -10.43 -6.36
C GLN A 238 -6.53 -9.90 -5.16
N PHE A 239 -5.76 -10.76 -4.51
CA PHE A 239 -5.04 -10.43 -3.28
C PHE A 239 -3.54 -10.71 -3.46
N GLN A 240 -2.82 -9.69 -3.91
CA GLN A 240 -1.35 -9.75 -4.03
C GLN A 240 -0.62 -9.28 -2.76
N ASP A 241 -1.37 -8.79 -1.77
CA ASP A 241 -0.86 -8.36 -0.46
C ASP A 241 -0.15 -9.52 0.25
N LYS A 242 0.99 -9.25 0.90
CA LYS A 242 1.79 -10.26 1.62
C LYS A 242 1.77 -10.00 3.13
N PRO A 243 1.93 -11.03 3.98
CA PRO A 243 1.99 -10.84 5.44
C PRO A 243 3.17 -9.98 5.90
N TRP A 244 4.26 -10.00 5.11
CA TRP A 244 5.44 -9.17 5.33
C TRP A 244 5.68 -8.32 4.11
N GLU A 245 5.85 -7.03 4.32
CA GLU A 245 6.22 -6.06 3.29
C GLU A 245 7.57 -5.45 3.64
N LEU A 246 8.33 -5.06 2.62
CA LEU A 246 9.56 -4.29 2.85
C LEU A 246 9.19 -3.03 3.61
N ASP A 247 9.83 -2.86 4.76
CA ASP A 247 9.85 -1.57 5.41
C ASP A 247 10.82 -0.70 4.60
N ALA A 248 10.27 0.05 3.66
CA ALA A 248 11.05 0.89 2.73
C ALA A 248 11.95 1.87 3.48
N LEU A 249 11.56 2.31 4.69
CA LEU A 249 12.32 3.23 5.52
C LEU A 249 13.52 2.52 6.16
N ALA A 250 13.31 1.33 6.73
CA ALA A 250 14.39 0.56 7.31
C ALA A 250 15.30 -0.07 6.24
N ALA A 251 14.79 -0.40 5.05
CA ALA A 251 15.58 -1.00 3.97
C ALA A 251 16.52 0.04 3.36
N ALA A 252 16.06 1.29 3.26
CA ALA A 252 16.88 2.43 2.89
C ALA A 252 17.97 2.71 3.95
N SER A 253 17.69 2.54 5.24
CA SER A 253 18.69 2.74 6.32
C SER A 253 19.72 1.61 6.41
N ALA A 254 19.33 0.36 6.15
CA ALA A 254 20.24 -0.78 6.10
C ALA A 254 21.22 -0.72 4.92
N GLN A 255 20.80 -0.13 3.79
CA GLN A 255 21.65 0.09 2.62
C GLN A 255 22.63 1.26 2.79
N SER A 256 22.34 2.23 3.68
CA SER A 256 23.22 3.39 3.90
C SER A 256 24.32 3.16 4.95
N GLY A 257 24.35 2.01 5.64
CA GLY A 257 25.43 1.66 6.57
C GLY A 257 25.53 2.55 7.82
N GLU A 258 24.45 3.22 8.21
CA GLU A 258 24.47 4.22 9.28
C GLU A 258 23.84 3.70 10.58
N GLU A 259 24.69 3.53 11.60
CA GLU A 259 24.26 3.24 12.97
C GLU A 259 23.41 4.37 13.54
N GLY A 260 22.20 4.02 13.97
CA GLY A 260 21.66 4.43 15.26
C GLY A 260 21.46 5.92 15.53
N GLN A 261 20.48 6.54 14.89
CA GLN A 261 19.69 7.60 15.53
C GLN A 261 18.21 7.27 15.34
N ALA A 262 17.52 7.03 16.46
CA ALA A 262 16.08 6.83 16.49
C ALA A 262 15.40 8.09 15.93
N GLN A 263 14.89 7.99 14.70
CA GLN A 263 14.04 9.02 14.14
C GLN A 263 12.73 9.03 14.94
N PRO A 264 12.19 10.22 15.29
CA PRO A 264 10.85 10.30 15.86
C PRO A 264 9.87 9.62 14.91
N GLU A 265 8.87 8.91 15.46
CA GLU A 265 7.87 8.23 14.64
C GLU A 265 7.29 9.19 13.59
N PRO A 266 7.17 8.77 12.32
CA PRO A 266 6.65 9.64 11.28
C PRO A 266 5.25 10.10 11.67
N ALA A 267 5.04 11.43 11.71
CA ALA A 267 3.72 11.97 11.99
C ALA A 267 2.68 11.37 11.02
N HIS A 268 1.57 10.88 11.56
CA HIS A 268 0.48 10.29 10.78
C HIS A 268 -0.66 11.29 10.61
N LEU A 269 -1.19 11.41 9.40
CA LEU A 269 -2.38 12.22 9.15
C LEU A 269 -3.59 11.59 9.86
N VAL A 270 -4.29 12.39 10.66
CA VAL A 270 -5.57 12.00 11.27
C VAL A 270 -6.70 12.70 10.52
N LEU A 271 -7.52 11.92 9.81
CA LEU A 271 -8.73 12.43 9.16
C LEU A 271 -9.83 12.62 10.20
N SER A 272 -9.99 13.86 10.66
CA SER A 272 -11.06 14.28 11.57
C SER A 272 -11.93 15.34 10.90
N GLN A 273 -13.15 15.53 11.38
CA GLN A 273 -14.03 16.61 10.92
C GLN A 273 -13.33 17.99 10.97
N ALA A 274 -12.60 18.27 12.06
CA ALA A 274 -11.87 19.52 12.22
C ALA A 274 -10.82 19.74 11.11
N VAL A 275 -10.11 18.68 10.69
CA VAL A 275 -9.16 18.77 9.58
C VAL A 275 -9.87 19.10 8.26
N PHE A 276 -11.00 18.45 7.97
CA PHE A 276 -11.77 18.74 6.74
C PHE A 276 -12.35 20.15 6.71
N GLU A 277 -12.90 20.64 7.82
CA GLU A 277 -13.39 22.01 7.93
C GLU A 277 -12.24 23.02 7.81
N ASN A 278 -11.11 22.75 8.46
CA ASN A 278 -9.94 23.60 8.36
C ASN A 278 -9.37 23.65 6.94
N GLN A 279 -9.43 22.56 6.17
CA GLN A 279 -9.03 22.58 4.76
C GLN A 279 -9.86 23.57 3.92
N GLN A 280 -11.15 23.76 4.22
CA GLN A 280 -11.97 24.78 3.56
C GLN A 280 -11.52 26.20 3.96
N VAL A 281 -11.22 26.40 5.25
CA VAL A 281 -10.73 27.70 5.75
C VAL A 281 -9.36 28.04 5.16
N LEU A 282 -8.44 27.08 5.06
CA LEU A 282 -7.13 27.27 4.45
C LEU A 282 -7.24 27.65 2.98
N TRP A 283 -8.14 26.99 2.26
CA TRP A 283 -8.43 27.32 0.87
C TRP A 283 -8.86 28.78 0.71
N ASP A 284 -9.85 29.22 1.49
CA ASP A 284 -10.35 30.59 1.44
C ASP A 284 -9.25 31.59 1.79
N ARG A 285 -8.45 31.33 2.84
CA ARG A 285 -7.34 32.20 3.23
C ARG A 285 -6.29 32.35 2.14
N GLN A 286 -5.93 31.26 1.45
CA GLN A 286 -4.85 31.28 0.47
C GLN A 286 -5.32 31.88 -0.86
N VAL A 287 -6.52 31.53 -1.31
CA VAL A 287 -7.02 31.92 -2.64
C VAL A 287 -7.70 33.28 -2.63
N GLN A 288 -8.50 33.61 -1.60
CA GLN A 288 -9.19 34.91 -1.57
C GLN A 288 -8.21 36.06 -1.30
N ALA A 289 -7.10 35.79 -0.63
CA ALA A 289 -6.06 36.77 -0.34
C ALA A 289 -5.13 37.08 -1.52
N LEU A 290 -5.23 36.36 -2.65
CA LEU A 290 -4.39 36.60 -3.82
C LEU A 290 -4.60 38.03 -4.35
N PRO A 291 -3.55 38.87 -4.43
CA PRO A 291 -3.63 40.18 -5.06
C PRO A 291 -4.00 40.07 -6.54
N ALA A 292 -4.74 41.06 -7.05
CA ALA A 292 -4.92 41.23 -8.48
C ALA A 292 -3.60 41.66 -9.15
N GLY A 293 -3.51 41.43 -10.46
CA GLY A 293 -2.42 41.90 -11.29
C GLY A 293 -2.30 43.42 -11.24
N ARG A 294 -1.08 43.92 -11.40
CA ARG A 294 -0.77 45.35 -11.43
C ARG A 294 -0.75 45.86 -12.86
N ASP A 295 -1.54 46.90 -13.14
CA ASP A 295 -1.59 47.51 -14.47
C ASP A 295 -0.19 47.92 -14.97
N GLY A 296 0.16 47.45 -16.18
CA GLY A 296 1.43 47.77 -16.83
C GLY A 296 2.66 47.08 -16.24
N VAL A 297 2.49 46.16 -15.28
CA VAL A 297 3.58 45.39 -14.67
C VAL A 297 3.36 43.91 -14.96
N VAL A 298 4.39 43.23 -15.50
CA VAL A 298 4.38 41.77 -15.64
C VAL A 298 4.56 41.14 -14.25
N ASP A 299 3.46 40.62 -13.70
CA ASP A 299 3.44 39.95 -12.41
C ASP A 299 3.81 38.47 -12.53
N VAL A 300 4.40 37.94 -11.46
CA VAL A 300 4.65 36.51 -11.29
C VAL A 300 3.64 35.95 -10.31
N TYR A 301 2.88 34.96 -10.78
CA TYR A 301 2.02 34.14 -9.94
C TYR A 301 2.66 32.77 -9.78
N GLY A 302 2.71 32.27 -8.55
CA GLY A 302 3.34 31.00 -8.21
C GLY A 302 2.32 29.92 -7.86
N LEU A 303 2.58 28.70 -8.31
CA LEU A 303 1.89 27.49 -7.88
C LEU A 303 2.90 26.42 -7.54
N VAL A 304 3.05 26.12 -6.26
CA VAL A 304 3.98 25.09 -5.77
C VAL A 304 3.18 23.88 -5.30
N PHE A 305 3.49 22.71 -5.83
CA PHE A 305 2.72 21.48 -5.65
C PHE A 305 3.61 20.31 -5.21
N ALA A 306 3.40 19.82 -3.98
CA ALA A 306 4.10 18.67 -3.41
C ALA A 306 3.09 17.62 -2.90
N PRO A 307 2.67 16.67 -3.77
CA PRO A 307 1.56 15.76 -3.48
C PRO A 307 1.93 14.50 -2.69
N TYR A 308 3.20 14.28 -2.36
CA TYR A 308 3.66 13.02 -1.75
C TYR A 308 4.13 13.24 -0.30
N ALA A 309 3.37 12.72 0.65
CA ALA A 309 3.49 13.06 2.06
C ALA A 309 4.60 12.36 2.84
N SER A 310 5.09 11.21 2.35
CA SER A 310 5.92 10.32 3.16
C SER A 310 7.37 10.80 3.31
N GLU A 311 7.90 11.59 2.37
CA GLU A 311 9.27 12.12 2.43
C GLU A 311 9.32 13.63 2.68
N ASN A 312 10.06 14.00 3.72
CA ASN A 312 10.29 15.38 4.10
C ASN A 312 10.98 16.24 3.02
N VAL A 313 11.69 15.61 2.07
CA VAL A 313 12.41 16.34 1.01
C VAL A 313 11.44 17.15 0.14
N PHE A 314 10.28 16.61 -0.19
CA PHE A 314 9.28 17.30 -1.02
C PHE A 314 8.66 18.48 -0.29
N ARG A 315 8.40 18.34 1.02
CA ARG A 315 8.02 19.47 1.89
C ARG A 315 9.08 20.56 1.89
N ARG A 316 10.33 20.21 2.24
CA ARG A 316 11.44 21.19 2.33
C ARG A 316 11.67 21.91 1.01
N GLU A 317 11.68 21.16 -0.08
CA GLU A 317 11.91 21.69 -1.42
C GLU A 317 10.78 22.59 -1.89
N SER A 318 9.53 22.18 -1.74
CA SER A 318 8.38 23.03 -2.09
C SER A 318 8.33 24.29 -1.24
N THR A 319 8.57 24.21 0.08
CA THR A 319 8.68 25.40 0.93
C THR A 319 9.80 26.33 0.46
N MET A 320 10.99 25.79 0.14
CA MET A 320 12.12 26.58 -0.34
C MET A 320 11.79 27.32 -1.66
N VAL A 321 11.17 26.64 -2.62
CA VAL A 321 10.77 27.26 -3.90
C VAL A 321 9.68 28.31 -3.68
N SER A 322 8.70 28.04 -2.81
CA SER A 322 7.67 29.02 -2.46
C SER A 322 8.27 30.31 -1.89
N THR A 323 9.24 30.19 -0.98
CA THR A 323 9.97 31.34 -0.43
C THR A 323 10.78 32.06 -1.51
N LEU A 324 11.51 31.33 -2.37
CA LEU A 324 12.30 31.91 -3.45
C LEU A 324 11.44 32.77 -4.39
N LEU A 325 10.27 32.28 -4.80
CA LEU A 325 9.38 33.02 -5.69
C LEU A 325 8.87 34.31 -5.01
N GLN A 326 8.49 34.22 -3.74
CA GLN A 326 8.01 35.38 -3.00
C GLN A 326 9.10 36.45 -2.81
N GLU A 327 10.32 36.04 -2.50
CA GLU A 327 11.42 36.96 -2.17
C GLU A 327 12.14 37.52 -3.40
N ARG A 328 12.38 36.70 -4.44
CA ARG A 328 13.20 37.09 -5.60
C ARG A 328 12.41 37.41 -6.87
N PHE A 329 11.21 36.87 -7.01
CA PHE A 329 10.40 37.04 -8.22
C PHE A 329 9.22 37.99 -8.03
N ASP A 330 9.24 38.80 -6.96
CA ASP A 330 8.19 39.79 -6.66
C ASP A 330 6.79 39.15 -6.59
N ALA A 331 6.73 37.89 -6.14
CA ALA A 331 5.50 37.11 -6.03
C ALA A 331 4.95 37.07 -4.59
N GLN A 332 5.34 38.01 -3.72
CA GLN A 332 4.85 38.05 -2.34
C GLN A 332 3.32 38.13 -2.31
N GLY A 333 2.69 37.18 -1.60
CA GLY A 333 1.23 37.04 -1.56
C GLY A 333 0.58 36.49 -2.83
N ARG A 334 1.35 36.19 -3.89
CA ARG A 334 0.87 35.64 -5.18
C ARG A 334 1.26 34.17 -5.40
N VAL A 335 1.68 33.46 -4.36
CA VAL A 335 2.06 32.04 -4.42
C VAL A 335 1.02 31.18 -3.71
N VAL A 336 0.40 30.26 -4.44
CA VAL A 336 -0.40 29.17 -3.88
C VAL A 336 0.53 27.96 -3.68
N HIS A 337 0.67 27.51 -2.44
CA HIS A 337 1.47 26.36 -2.05
C HIS A 337 0.54 25.26 -1.54
N LEU A 338 0.42 24.21 -2.35
CA LEU A 338 -0.32 23.00 -2.04
C LEU A 338 0.67 21.92 -1.58
N LEU A 339 0.43 21.33 -0.42
CA LEU A 339 1.38 20.41 0.21
C LEU A 339 0.64 19.29 0.95
N ASN A 340 1.03 18.04 0.66
CA ASN A 340 0.67 16.89 1.47
C ASN A 340 1.81 16.58 2.43
N HIS A 341 1.56 16.67 3.73
CA HIS A 341 2.44 16.19 4.79
C HIS A 341 1.61 16.15 6.08
N ALA A 342 1.80 15.14 6.95
CA ALA A 342 0.96 15.00 8.15
C ALA A 342 1.04 16.21 9.08
N GLU A 343 2.25 16.77 9.25
CA GLU A 343 2.51 17.96 10.08
C GLU A 343 2.04 19.28 9.46
N THR A 344 1.50 19.29 8.23
CA THR A 344 1.07 20.52 7.55
C THR A 344 -0.41 20.53 7.18
N ALA A 345 -1.17 19.52 7.63
CA ALA A 345 -2.59 19.39 7.33
C ALA A 345 -3.46 20.53 7.92
N ASP A 346 -2.92 21.28 8.88
CA ASP A 346 -3.57 22.43 9.51
C ASP A 346 -3.09 23.79 8.99
N THR A 347 -2.00 23.81 8.20
CA THR A 347 -1.35 25.03 7.71
C THR A 347 -1.36 25.18 6.20
N HIS A 348 -1.49 24.09 5.44
CA HIS A 348 -1.47 24.09 3.98
C HIS A 348 -2.69 23.37 3.42
N ALA A 349 -3.21 23.88 2.29
CA ALA A 349 -4.21 23.16 1.53
C ALA A 349 -3.58 21.90 0.90
N TRP A 350 -4.32 20.79 0.90
CA TRP A 350 -3.84 19.53 0.36
C TRP A 350 -3.51 19.63 -1.13
N ALA A 351 -2.37 19.04 -1.50
CA ALA A 351 -1.94 18.84 -2.88
C ALA A 351 -2.67 17.65 -3.52
N THR A 352 -3.89 17.90 -3.97
CA THR A 352 -4.70 16.95 -4.74
C THR A 352 -4.90 17.44 -6.17
N PRO A 353 -5.18 16.57 -7.16
CA PRO A 353 -5.48 17.01 -8.52
C PRO A 353 -6.65 18.00 -8.60
N GLN A 354 -7.66 17.85 -7.74
CA GLN A 354 -8.80 18.75 -7.68
C GLN A 354 -8.40 20.13 -7.15
N ASN A 355 -7.58 20.20 -6.09
CA ASN A 355 -7.08 21.48 -5.59
C ASN A 355 -6.08 22.12 -6.56
N LEU A 356 -5.30 21.32 -7.30
CA LEU A 356 -4.44 21.80 -8.37
C LEU A 356 -5.25 22.53 -9.46
N GLN A 357 -6.31 21.90 -9.99
CA GLN A 357 -7.21 22.53 -10.97
C GLN A 357 -7.83 23.82 -10.43
N ARG A 358 -8.36 23.79 -9.20
CA ARG A 358 -8.99 24.95 -8.57
C ARG A 358 -7.99 26.09 -8.34
N ALA A 359 -6.73 25.77 -8.01
CA ALA A 359 -5.69 26.75 -7.76
C ALA A 359 -5.28 27.45 -9.06
N ILE A 360 -5.11 26.69 -10.14
CA ILE A 360 -4.86 27.22 -11.49
C ILE A 360 -6.00 28.16 -11.89
N ALA A 361 -7.26 27.73 -11.73
CA ALA A 361 -8.41 28.56 -12.07
C ALA A 361 -8.47 29.86 -11.25
N ALA A 362 -8.15 29.79 -9.96
CA ALA A 362 -8.18 30.96 -9.09
C ALA A 362 -7.03 31.96 -9.38
N LEU A 363 -5.83 31.45 -9.69
CA LEU A 363 -4.71 32.29 -10.13
C LEU A 363 -5.04 32.98 -11.45
N ALA A 364 -5.61 32.25 -12.41
CA ALA A 364 -6.04 32.80 -13.70
C ALA A 364 -7.05 33.95 -13.59
N GLN A 365 -7.88 33.96 -12.54
CA GLN A 365 -8.84 35.04 -12.28
C GLN A 365 -8.18 36.32 -11.77
N ARG A 366 -6.98 36.23 -11.20
CA ARG A 366 -6.24 37.38 -10.65
C ARG A 366 -5.20 37.93 -11.61
N MET A 367 -4.68 37.08 -12.49
CA MET A 367 -3.71 37.40 -13.52
C MET A 367 -4.29 38.26 -14.64
N ASP A 368 -3.50 39.21 -15.14
CA ASP A 368 -3.59 39.61 -16.53
C ASP A 368 -2.98 38.50 -17.40
N ARG A 369 -3.85 37.66 -17.97
CA ARG A 369 -3.44 36.49 -18.76
C ARG A 369 -2.66 36.86 -20.03
N ASP A 370 -2.67 38.12 -20.48
CA ASP A 370 -1.94 38.57 -21.67
C ASP A 370 -0.46 38.89 -21.36
N SER A 371 -0.16 39.31 -20.14
CA SER A 371 1.18 39.76 -19.73
C SER A 371 1.82 38.91 -18.63
N ASP A 372 1.04 38.45 -17.65
CA ASP A 372 1.56 37.83 -16.43
C ASP A 372 2.06 36.40 -16.67
N VAL A 373 3.01 35.98 -15.83
CA VAL A 373 3.65 34.67 -15.91
C VAL A 373 3.19 33.79 -14.75
N LEU A 374 2.66 32.61 -15.06
CA LEU A 374 2.43 31.56 -14.06
C LEU A 374 3.67 30.67 -13.96
N VAL A 375 4.29 30.61 -12.78
CA VAL A 375 5.38 29.70 -12.44
C VAL A 375 4.82 28.53 -11.64
N ILE A 376 4.94 27.31 -12.18
CA ILE A 376 4.49 26.07 -11.56
C ILE A 376 5.72 25.24 -11.20
N TYR A 377 5.84 24.89 -9.92
CA TYR A 377 6.87 23.96 -9.45
C TYR A 377 6.22 22.72 -8.84
N MET A 378 6.53 21.55 -9.39
CA MET A 378 6.00 20.27 -8.95
C MET A 378 7.15 19.39 -8.47
N THR A 379 7.04 18.83 -7.27
CA THR A 379 8.05 17.89 -6.73
C THR A 379 7.41 16.66 -6.11
N SER A 380 7.84 15.49 -6.56
CA SER A 380 7.37 14.18 -6.08
C SER A 380 8.23 13.05 -6.66
N HIS A 381 7.87 11.81 -6.38
CA HIS A 381 8.27 10.66 -7.21
C HIS A 381 7.60 10.71 -8.59
N GLY A 382 8.29 10.17 -9.59
CA GLY A 382 7.77 10.00 -10.94
C GLY A 382 7.82 8.55 -11.39
N ALA A 383 6.83 8.13 -12.17
CA ALA A 383 6.73 6.78 -12.71
C ALA A 383 7.11 6.73 -14.20
N ARG A 384 7.39 5.53 -14.72
CA ARG A 384 7.80 5.33 -16.13
C ARG A 384 6.72 5.70 -17.15
N ASN A 385 5.45 5.73 -16.74
CA ASN A 385 4.33 6.27 -17.50
C ASN A 385 4.16 7.79 -17.32
N HIS A 386 5.16 8.46 -16.74
CA HIS A 386 5.23 9.90 -16.51
C HIS A 386 4.22 10.45 -15.51
N GLU A 387 3.54 9.59 -14.75
CA GLU A 387 2.70 10.01 -13.63
C GLU A 387 3.56 10.60 -12.51
N LEU A 388 3.12 11.74 -11.97
CA LEU A 388 3.62 12.31 -10.73
C LEU A 388 2.86 11.64 -9.57
N ALA A 389 3.58 10.90 -8.73
CA ALA A 389 2.98 10.16 -7.63
C ALA A 389 2.35 11.12 -6.61
N ALA A 390 1.23 10.72 -6.03
CA ALA A 390 0.58 11.44 -4.94
C ALA A 390 0.28 10.47 -3.80
N SER A 391 0.43 10.93 -2.56
CA SER A 391 0.30 10.12 -1.36
C SER A 391 -0.04 11.02 -0.18
N HIS A 392 -1.11 10.70 0.56
CA HIS A 392 -1.38 11.34 1.86
C HIS A 392 -2.21 10.45 2.79
N TRP A 393 -1.78 9.20 2.98
CA TRP A 393 -2.52 8.22 3.79
C TRP A 393 -2.99 8.78 5.15
N PRO A 394 -4.26 8.57 5.55
CA PRO A 394 -5.28 7.73 4.91
C PRO A 394 -6.17 8.44 3.87
N LEU A 395 -5.82 9.67 3.46
CA LEU A 395 -6.49 10.33 2.34
C LEU A 395 -6.04 9.67 1.03
N GLU A 396 -7.01 9.19 0.25
CA GLU A 396 -6.75 8.70 -1.11
C GLU A 396 -6.55 9.88 -2.04
N VAL A 397 -5.40 9.93 -2.71
CA VAL A 397 -5.05 11.00 -3.65
C VAL A 397 -4.56 10.36 -4.96
N PRO A 398 -5.24 10.60 -6.09
CA PRO A 398 -4.78 10.09 -7.37
C PRO A 398 -3.50 10.83 -7.83
N PRO A 399 -2.65 10.16 -8.63
CA PRO A 399 -1.49 10.81 -9.24
C PRO A 399 -1.92 11.91 -10.24
N VAL A 400 -0.97 12.74 -10.65
CA VAL A 400 -1.17 13.77 -11.69
C VAL A 400 -0.42 13.38 -12.96
N THR A 401 -1.05 13.51 -14.12
CA THR A 401 -0.41 13.30 -15.43
C THR A 401 -0.10 14.63 -16.12
N PRO A 402 0.85 14.67 -17.08
CA PRO A 402 1.10 15.88 -17.87
C PRO A 402 -0.12 16.34 -18.68
N GLU A 403 -0.96 15.43 -19.17
CA GLU A 403 -2.18 15.75 -19.92
C GLU A 403 -3.23 16.41 -19.02
N MET A 404 -3.35 15.96 -17.77
CA MET A 404 -4.23 16.59 -16.78
C MET A 404 -3.82 18.04 -16.55
N LEU A 405 -2.52 18.30 -16.29
CA LEU A 405 -2.03 19.66 -16.10
C LEU A 405 -2.24 20.51 -17.36
N ARG A 406 -1.96 19.95 -18.55
CA ARG A 406 -2.19 20.63 -19.81
C ARG A 406 -3.64 21.09 -19.95
N ALA A 407 -4.59 20.19 -19.73
CA ALA A 407 -6.01 20.49 -19.81
C ALA A 407 -6.42 21.59 -18.82
N MET A 408 -5.95 21.52 -17.57
CA MET A 408 -6.25 22.53 -16.54
C MET A 408 -5.74 23.93 -16.92
N LEU A 409 -4.53 24.02 -17.50
CA LEU A 409 -3.93 25.29 -17.91
C LEU A 409 -4.64 25.90 -19.12
N ASP A 410 -4.98 25.07 -20.10
CA ASP A 410 -5.68 25.49 -21.30
C ASP A 410 -7.12 25.93 -20.97
N GLU A 411 -7.83 25.19 -20.11
CA GLU A 411 -9.17 25.54 -19.62
C GLU A 411 -9.17 26.89 -18.87
N ALA A 412 -8.14 27.15 -18.06
CA ALA A 412 -7.98 28.42 -17.35
C ALA A 412 -7.51 29.57 -18.25
N GLY A 413 -7.10 29.28 -19.49
CA GLY A 413 -6.59 30.27 -20.44
C GLY A 413 -5.25 30.88 -20.04
N ILE A 414 -4.40 30.11 -19.33
CA ILE A 414 -3.05 30.55 -18.96
C ILE A 414 -2.13 30.46 -20.18
N ARG A 415 -1.63 31.62 -20.64
CA ARG A 415 -0.75 31.70 -21.81
C ARG A 415 0.72 31.54 -21.46
N HIS A 416 1.25 32.42 -20.61
CA HIS A 416 2.68 32.45 -20.28
C HIS A 416 2.95 31.57 -19.06
N ARG A 417 3.63 30.44 -19.30
CA ARG A 417 3.84 29.40 -18.29
C ARG A 417 5.29 28.99 -18.17
N VAL A 418 5.81 29.02 -16.95
CA VAL A 418 7.10 28.41 -16.57
C VAL A 418 6.79 27.20 -15.71
N ILE A 419 7.09 25.99 -16.19
CA ILE A 419 6.75 24.74 -15.50
C ILE A 419 8.04 24.00 -15.18
N ALA A 420 8.24 23.65 -13.92
CA ALA A 420 9.38 22.87 -13.46
C ALA A 420 8.89 21.60 -12.76
N VAL A 421 9.32 20.45 -13.25
CA VAL A 421 8.93 19.13 -12.73
C VAL A 421 10.15 18.42 -12.15
N SER A 422 10.22 18.36 -10.82
CA SER A 422 11.24 17.67 -10.05
C SER A 422 10.79 16.24 -9.73
N ALA A 423 11.00 15.32 -10.69
CA ALA A 423 10.64 13.92 -10.55
C ALA A 423 11.43 13.00 -11.51
N CYS A 424 11.44 11.69 -11.22
CA CYS A 424 11.97 10.67 -12.13
C CYS A 424 11.16 10.61 -13.43
N PHE A 425 11.81 10.30 -14.55
CA PHE A 425 11.17 10.19 -15.88
C PHE A 425 10.42 11.46 -16.33
N SER A 426 10.74 12.63 -15.73
CA SER A 426 9.99 13.88 -15.90
C SER A 426 10.13 14.46 -17.31
N GLY A 427 11.11 14.07 -18.10
CA GLY A 427 11.23 14.48 -19.52
C GLY A 427 9.98 14.15 -20.36
N GLY A 428 9.19 13.14 -19.95
CA GLY A 428 7.89 12.83 -20.56
C GLY A 428 6.83 13.93 -20.39
N TRP A 429 7.06 14.93 -19.54
CA TRP A 429 6.17 16.07 -19.35
C TRP A 429 6.35 17.17 -20.41
N ILE A 430 7.47 17.16 -21.15
CA ILE A 430 7.79 18.24 -22.10
C ILE A 430 6.80 18.25 -23.27
N GLU A 431 6.62 17.11 -23.96
CA GLU A 431 5.81 17.07 -25.18
C GLU A 431 4.35 17.49 -24.94
N PRO A 432 3.63 16.99 -23.92
CA PRO A 432 2.23 17.36 -23.72
C PRO A 432 2.04 18.83 -23.31
N LEU A 433 3.04 19.42 -22.63
CA LEU A 433 2.98 20.78 -22.10
C LEU A 433 3.61 21.83 -23.03
N ALA A 434 4.39 21.42 -24.04
CA ALA A 434 5.10 22.34 -24.92
C ALA A 434 4.14 23.19 -25.76
N THR A 435 4.37 24.50 -25.72
CA THR A 435 3.75 25.54 -26.56
C THR A 435 4.78 26.62 -26.87
N ASP A 436 4.43 27.55 -27.76
CA ASP A 436 5.26 28.73 -28.04
C ASP A 436 5.36 29.69 -26.84
N SER A 437 4.40 29.64 -25.91
CA SER A 437 4.36 30.51 -24.71
C SER A 437 4.74 29.78 -23.41
N SER A 438 5.37 28.61 -23.51
CA SER A 438 5.81 27.85 -22.33
C SER A 438 7.32 27.68 -22.25
N LEU A 439 7.86 27.79 -21.05
CA LEU A 439 9.17 27.24 -20.66
C LEU A 439 8.93 26.04 -19.76
N ILE A 440 9.56 24.90 -20.06
CA ILE A 440 9.40 23.66 -19.27
C ILE A 440 10.79 23.14 -18.89
N MET A 441 11.02 22.87 -17.61
CA MET A 441 12.25 22.28 -17.09
C MET A 441 11.94 20.97 -16.37
N THR A 442 12.73 19.94 -16.62
CA THR A 442 12.55 18.62 -16.01
C THR A 442 13.83 18.18 -15.31
N ALA A 443 13.69 17.52 -14.16
CA ALA A 443 14.83 17.03 -13.39
C ALA A 443 15.55 15.83 -14.02
N ALA A 444 14.89 15.13 -14.93
CA ALA A 444 15.47 14.04 -15.69
C ALA A 444 14.87 13.99 -17.11
N ASP A 445 15.46 13.22 -18.00
CA ASP A 445 14.82 12.84 -19.26
C ASP A 445 13.70 11.81 -19.05
N ALA A 446 13.02 11.42 -20.14
CA ALA A 446 11.88 10.50 -20.09
C ALA A 446 12.24 9.05 -19.68
N THR A 447 13.52 8.70 -19.65
CA THR A 447 14.00 7.32 -19.50
C THR A 447 14.86 7.07 -18.25
N HIS A 448 15.32 8.15 -17.60
CA HIS A 448 16.18 8.08 -16.42
C HIS A 448 15.49 8.55 -15.13
N THR A 449 16.00 8.10 -13.99
CA THR A 449 15.58 8.62 -12.68
C THR A 449 16.28 9.94 -12.35
N SER A 450 15.59 10.80 -11.58
CA SER A 450 16.20 11.96 -10.92
C SER A 450 16.78 11.56 -9.57
N TYR A 451 17.72 12.34 -9.02
CA TYR A 451 18.43 11.97 -7.80
C TYR A 451 18.19 12.91 -6.60
N GLY A 452 18.38 12.38 -5.38
CA GLY A 452 18.31 13.15 -4.13
C GLY A 452 16.93 13.20 -3.47
N CYS A 453 16.01 12.27 -3.78
CA CYS A 453 14.69 12.19 -3.15
C CYS A 453 14.66 11.39 -1.83
N GLY A 454 15.81 11.13 -1.21
CA GLY A 454 15.90 10.32 0.01
C GLY A 454 15.37 11.03 1.26
N THR A 455 14.97 10.29 2.28
CA THR A 455 14.41 10.81 3.54
C THR A 455 15.35 11.77 4.29
N ARG A 456 16.67 11.55 4.17
CA ARG A 456 17.74 12.41 4.73
C ARG A 456 18.27 13.49 3.77
N SER A 457 17.85 13.49 2.51
CA SER A 457 18.26 14.50 1.55
C SER A 457 17.54 15.81 1.85
N GLU A 458 18.27 16.90 2.13
CA GLU A 458 17.64 18.19 2.42
C GLU A 458 16.79 18.69 1.25
N LEU A 459 17.30 18.55 0.02
CA LEU A 459 16.68 18.93 -1.24
C LEU A 459 17.08 17.91 -2.33
N THR A 460 16.27 17.76 -3.37
CA THR A 460 16.68 17.01 -4.56
C THR A 460 17.83 17.72 -5.27
N PHE A 461 18.62 16.99 -6.07
CA PHE A 461 19.75 17.62 -6.75
C PHE A 461 19.31 18.69 -7.75
N PHE A 462 18.18 18.46 -8.41
CA PHE A 462 17.59 19.42 -9.34
C PHE A 462 17.10 20.69 -8.62
N GLY A 463 16.23 20.56 -7.61
CA GLY A 463 15.73 21.74 -6.89
C GLY A 463 16.84 22.47 -6.13
N ARG A 464 17.84 21.75 -5.61
CA ARG A 464 19.03 22.37 -5.03
C ARG A 464 19.81 23.18 -6.07
N ALA A 465 20.17 22.57 -7.20
CA ALA A 465 21.00 23.24 -8.19
C ALA A 465 20.26 24.41 -8.85
N VAL A 466 19.08 24.18 -9.43
CA VAL A 466 18.36 25.21 -10.20
C VAL A 466 17.81 26.30 -9.28
N PHE A 467 17.04 25.93 -8.25
CA PHE A 467 16.25 26.88 -7.46
C PHE A 467 17.00 27.42 -6.25
N HIS A 468 17.63 26.55 -5.47
CA HIS A 468 18.33 27.00 -4.27
C HIS A 468 19.64 27.72 -4.58
N GLU A 469 20.38 27.30 -5.61
CA GLU A 469 21.71 27.85 -5.91
C GLU A 469 21.71 28.84 -7.07
N GLN A 470 21.24 28.43 -8.26
CA GLN A 470 21.40 29.26 -9.46
C GLN A 470 20.38 30.41 -9.55
N LEU A 471 19.10 30.20 -9.25
CA LEU A 471 18.08 31.25 -9.26
C LEU A 471 18.23 32.28 -8.12
N ARG A 472 19.15 32.06 -7.17
CA ARG A 472 19.57 33.08 -6.20
C ARG A 472 20.62 34.04 -6.75
N GLN A 473 21.21 33.71 -7.89
CA GLN A 473 22.28 34.48 -8.54
C GLN A 473 21.82 35.16 -9.83
N THR A 474 20.68 34.75 -10.40
CA THR A 474 20.09 35.31 -11.62
C THR A 474 18.57 35.20 -11.57
N HIS A 475 17.88 36.13 -12.21
CA HIS A 475 16.43 36.04 -12.43
C HIS A 475 16.08 35.26 -13.72
N SER A 476 17.08 34.78 -14.47
CA SER A 476 16.83 34.00 -15.69
C SER A 476 16.73 32.52 -15.44
N PHE A 477 15.56 31.94 -15.73
CA PHE A 477 15.33 30.50 -15.67
C PHE A 477 16.25 29.71 -16.61
N THR A 478 16.44 30.20 -17.83
CA THR A 478 17.31 29.53 -18.83
C THR A 478 18.77 29.55 -18.43
N GLU A 479 19.28 30.68 -17.92
CA GLU A 479 20.65 30.78 -17.43
C GLU A 479 20.87 29.90 -16.19
N ALA A 480 19.93 29.94 -15.24
CA ALA A 480 19.99 29.13 -14.03
C ALA A 480 19.99 27.63 -14.35
N PHE A 481 19.13 27.20 -15.26
CA PHE A 481 19.08 25.81 -15.72
C PHE A 481 20.41 25.39 -16.37
N ALA A 482 20.93 26.20 -17.31
CA ALA A 482 22.18 25.91 -17.99
C ALA A 482 23.38 25.78 -17.02
N LYS A 483 23.45 26.64 -16.00
CA LYS A 483 24.49 26.55 -14.95
C LYS A 483 24.29 25.36 -14.01
N ALA A 484 23.06 24.90 -13.80
CA ALA A 484 22.76 23.78 -12.92
C ALA A 484 23.13 22.42 -13.51
N ILE A 485 23.06 22.24 -14.84
CA ILE A 485 23.38 20.96 -15.52
C ILE A 485 24.74 20.37 -15.11
N PRO A 486 25.88 21.10 -15.23
CA PRO A 486 27.18 20.54 -14.85
C PRO A 486 27.27 20.22 -13.35
N VAL A 487 26.60 21.01 -12.50
CA VAL A 487 26.54 20.79 -11.04
C VAL A 487 25.78 19.50 -10.71
N ILE A 488 24.64 19.26 -11.37
CA ILE A 488 23.84 18.05 -11.18
C ILE A 488 24.64 16.83 -11.65
N ALA A 489 25.24 16.89 -12.84
CA ALA A 489 26.06 15.80 -13.39
C ALA A 489 27.20 15.41 -12.44
N GLN A 490 27.92 16.41 -11.92
CA GLN A 490 29.00 16.17 -10.96
C GLN A 490 28.48 15.50 -9.68
N ARG A 491 27.40 16.01 -9.08
CA ARG A 491 26.84 15.44 -7.85
C ARG A 491 26.35 14.01 -8.04
N GLU A 492 25.74 13.69 -9.18
CA GLU A 492 25.27 12.33 -9.46
C GLU A 492 26.42 11.34 -9.61
N VAL A 493 27.53 11.77 -10.22
CA VAL A 493 28.77 10.98 -10.29
C VAL A 493 29.36 10.77 -8.89
N GLU A 494 29.49 11.84 -8.11
CA GLU A 494 30.02 11.79 -6.74
C GLU A 494 29.15 10.92 -5.82
N ALA A 495 27.84 10.92 -6.03
CA ALA A 495 26.89 10.11 -5.28
C ALA A 495 26.75 8.66 -5.80
N GLY A 496 27.47 8.28 -6.86
CA GLY A 496 27.49 6.90 -7.38
C GLY A 496 26.19 6.44 -8.01
N LYS A 497 25.43 7.34 -8.66
CA LYS A 497 24.16 7.00 -9.34
C LYS A 497 24.38 5.92 -10.41
N GLN A 498 23.63 4.82 -10.32
CA GLN A 498 23.89 3.60 -11.10
C GLN A 498 23.19 3.55 -12.46
N ASP A 499 22.09 4.30 -12.64
CA ASP A 499 21.32 4.34 -13.89
C ASP A 499 21.76 5.50 -14.81
N GLY A 500 22.97 6.02 -14.65
CA GLY A 500 23.52 7.07 -15.51
C GLY A 500 23.05 8.49 -15.15
N PHE A 501 23.48 9.47 -15.94
CA PHE A 501 23.13 10.89 -15.73
C PHE A 501 21.62 11.09 -15.93
N SER A 502 20.97 11.79 -15.00
CA SER A 502 19.54 12.11 -15.10
C SER A 502 19.18 12.87 -16.37
N ASN A 503 20.14 13.61 -16.94
CA ASN A 503 19.99 14.38 -18.16
C ASN A 503 18.79 15.36 -18.10
N PRO A 504 18.79 16.33 -17.16
CA PRO A 504 17.70 17.29 -17.05
C PRO A 504 17.47 18.01 -18.39
N GLN A 505 16.21 18.23 -18.78
CA GLN A 505 15.85 18.79 -20.07
C GLN A 505 15.13 20.14 -19.93
N ILE A 506 15.22 20.98 -20.96
CA ILE A 506 14.51 22.25 -21.04
C ILE A 506 13.88 22.45 -22.42
N HIS A 507 12.62 22.88 -22.44
CA HIS A 507 11.93 23.41 -23.62
C HIS A 507 11.67 24.91 -23.42
N VAL A 508 11.90 25.71 -24.46
CA VAL A 508 11.67 27.16 -24.43
C VAL A 508 10.90 27.56 -25.69
N GLY A 509 9.65 27.95 -25.53
CA GLY A 509 8.82 28.46 -26.62
C GLY A 509 9.26 29.85 -27.11
N ALA A 510 9.05 30.14 -28.40
CA ALA A 510 9.52 31.39 -28.99
C ALA A 510 8.86 32.66 -28.41
N GLN A 511 7.59 32.56 -27.98
CA GLN A 511 6.81 33.69 -27.47
C GLN A 511 7.01 33.95 -25.97
N ILE A 512 7.45 32.97 -25.18
CA ILE A 512 7.75 33.19 -23.75
C ILE A 512 9.07 33.93 -23.53
N VAL A 513 10.03 33.80 -24.45
CA VAL A 513 11.36 34.44 -24.36
C VAL A 513 11.30 35.96 -24.15
N PRO A 514 10.59 36.77 -24.97
CA PRO A 514 10.53 38.21 -24.75
C PRO A 514 9.87 38.59 -23.42
N VAL A 515 8.86 37.83 -22.98
CA VAL A 515 8.17 38.04 -21.70
C VAL A 515 9.13 37.83 -20.53
N LEU A 516 9.86 36.71 -20.51
CA LEU A 516 10.82 36.41 -19.45
C LEU A 516 11.99 37.39 -19.43
N ARG A 517 12.50 37.83 -20.60
CA ARG A 517 13.55 38.85 -20.66
C ARG A 517 13.09 40.19 -20.09
N ALA A 518 11.85 40.60 -20.37
CA ALA A 518 11.28 41.82 -19.81
C ALA A 518 11.12 41.71 -18.28
N LEU A 519 10.65 40.56 -17.79
CA LEU A 519 10.56 40.26 -16.36
C LEU A 519 11.93 40.31 -15.68
N GLU A 520 12.95 39.66 -16.26
CA GLU A 520 14.33 39.67 -15.76
C GLU A 520 14.88 41.10 -15.61
N HIS A 521 14.72 41.94 -16.65
CA HIS A 521 15.17 43.33 -16.63
C HIS A 521 14.46 44.16 -15.55
N ARG A 522 13.14 43.95 -15.40
CA ARG A 522 12.34 44.63 -14.36
C ARG A 522 12.85 44.27 -12.97
N LEU A 523 13.02 42.98 -12.67
CA LEU A 523 13.46 42.50 -11.36
C LEU A 523 14.88 42.98 -11.02
N GLN A 524 15.79 42.98 -11.98
CA GLN A 524 17.15 43.51 -11.79
C GLN A 524 17.16 45.00 -11.48
N THR A 525 16.31 45.78 -12.16
CA THR A 525 16.19 47.22 -11.94
C THR A 525 15.65 47.52 -10.54
N ALA A 526 14.61 46.81 -10.11
CA ALA A 526 14.03 46.95 -8.77
C ALA A 526 15.02 46.59 -7.65
N GLU A 527 15.82 45.53 -7.82
CA GLU A 527 16.86 45.12 -6.84
C GLU A 527 17.97 46.18 -6.73
N ALA A 528 18.37 46.79 -7.85
CA ALA A 528 19.36 47.87 -7.88
C ALA A 528 18.85 49.16 -7.21
N GLU A 529 17.61 49.55 -7.46
CA GLU A 529 16.96 50.72 -6.84
C GLU A 529 16.81 50.55 -5.33
N GLY A 530 16.29 49.40 -4.88
CA GLY A 530 16.16 49.11 -3.44
C GLY A 530 17.50 49.07 -2.70
N SER A 531 18.55 48.57 -3.36
CA SER A 531 19.92 48.60 -2.82
C SER A 531 20.48 50.02 -2.68
N ALA A 532 20.21 50.88 -3.65
CA ALA A 532 20.61 52.29 -3.62
C ALA A 532 19.89 53.06 -2.51
N GLU A 533 18.57 52.86 -2.34
CA GLU A 533 17.79 53.47 -1.27
C GLU A 533 18.26 53.03 0.12
N ALA A 534 18.55 51.73 0.31
CA ALA A 534 19.08 51.21 1.56
C ALA A 534 20.47 51.80 1.90
N GLN A 535 21.33 52.00 0.90
CA GLN A 535 22.63 52.65 1.08
C GLN A 535 22.50 54.14 1.44
N VAL A 536 21.55 54.86 0.83
CA VAL A 536 21.26 56.27 1.16
C VAL A 536 20.69 56.39 2.57
N ALA A 537 19.77 55.51 2.97
CA ALA A 537 19.22 55.48 4.32
C ALA A 537 20.30 55.18 5.38
N ALA A 538 21.22 54.24 5.10
CA ALA A 538 22.35 53.93 5.97
C ALA A 538 23.38 55.08 6.05
N ALA A 539 23.57 55.84 4.97
CA ALA A 539 24.47 57.01 4.94
C ALA A 539 23.87 58.25 5.64
N GLY A 540 22.54 58.40 5.61
CA GLY A 540 21.80 59.45 6.33
C GLY A 540 21.63 59.19 7.82
N ALA A 541 21.80 57.95 8.27
CA ALA A 541 21.78 57.53 9.67
C ALA A 541 23.18 57.52 10.32
N LYS A 542 23.90 58.65 10.28
CA LYS A 542 25.04 58.89 11.18
C LYS A 542 24.57 59.72 12.40
N PRO A 543 25.05 59.40 13.61
CA PRO A 543 24.53 59.95 14.87
C PRO A 543 24.76 61.45 15.04
#